data_AF-A0A2E5CVH7-F1
#
_entry.id   AF-A0A2E5CVH7-F1
#
_cell.length_a   1.000
_cell.length_b   1.000
_cell.length_c   1.000
_cell.angle_alpha   90.00
_cell.angle_beta   90.00
_cell.angle_gamma   90.00
#
_symmetry.space_group_name_H-M   'P 1'
#
loop_
_entity.id
_entity.type
_entity.pdbx_description
1 polymer ?
#
loop_
_entity_poly.entity_id
_entity_poly.type
_entity_poly.pdbx_seq_one_letter_code
_entity_poly.pdbx_strand_id
1 'polypeptide(L)'
;EWFISYPINNYNVTLCIGDYIHFSDTFLSNTDTLDLDYYVLSYNEEVAKNHFKQVKPMLKCFEYYFDQYPFINDGYALIETPYLGMEHQSAIAYGNNFLPGYKGNKSFIDGLDFDFIILHETGHEWWGNSITTNDIADMWVHEGFCTYSEVLYVECHYGYEEMLSYVNNQKNKVRNNKPIIGTFNVNNKGSSDMYFKGSLMLHTLRNYINDDVLWFRMLKDMTNYFKLQVVDGKDIISYINNYTNRDFTVFFEQYLNNKDLPQLQYKLQKNGKNYTIIYRWEAIDEFKMPVLINIGYLDILIYPSNEWKELDIGSFDKNKFKIRDDLFFIDVKKM
;
A
#
# COMPACT_ATOMS: atom_id res chain seq x y z
N GLU A 1 29.39 22.46 -1.54
CA GLU A 1 29.64 21.22 -0.79
C GLU A 1 28.31 20.46 -0.74
N TRP A 2 28.30 19.14 -0.90
CA TRP A 2 27.09 18.33 -0.73
C TRP A 2 26.92 18.03 0.75
N PHE A 3 25.72 18.23 1.29
CA PHE A 3 25.40 18.02 2.70
C PHE A 3 23.99 17.46 2.82
N ILE A 4 23.84 16.41 3.62
CA ILE A 4 22.55 15.80 4.00
C ILE A 4 22.32 16.16 5.47
N SER A 5 21.23 16.87 5.76
CA SER A 5 20.94 17.38 7.10
C SER A 5 20.23 16.37 8.00
N TYR A 6 19.58 15.37 7.41
CA TYR A 6 18.93 14.27 8.13
C TYR A 6 19.81 13.02 8.24
N PRO A 7 19.59 12.14 9.23
CA PRO A 7 20.17 10.80 9.22
C PRO A 7 19.81 10.07 7.92
N ILE A 8 20.75 9.27 7.41
CA ILE A 8 20.59 8.53 6.15
C ILE A 8 21.02 7.08 6.33
N ASN A 9 20.24 6.16 5.77
CA ASN A 9 20.60 4.75 5.71
C ASN A 9 21.67 4.50 4.64
N ASN A 10 22.56 3.54 4.87
CA ASN A 10 23.66 3.28 3.94
C ASN A 10 23.18 2.89 2.52
N TYR A 11 22.01 2.27 2.37
CA TYR A 11 21.47 1.89 1.05
C TYR A 11 20.92 3.09 0.25
N ASN A 12 20.71 4.23 0.91
CA ASN A 12 20.23 5.47 0.29
C ASN A 12 21.36 6.34 -0.25
N VAL A 13 22.62 6.05 0.09
CA VAL A 13 23.76 6.83 -0.41
C VAL A 13 24.00 6.50 -1.87
N THR A 14 23.89 7.51 -2.74
CA THR A 14 24.04 7.37 -4.19
C THR A 14 24.90 8.48 -4.77
N LEU A 15 25.47 8.23 -5.96
CA LEU A 15 26.23 9.21 -6.72
C LEU A 15 25.93 9.02 -8.21
N CYS A 16 25.34 10.05 -8.82
CA CYS A 16 25.06 10.08 -10.25
C CYS A 16 26.00 11.07 -10.94
N ILE A 17 26.71 10.62 -11.98
CA ILE A 17 27.64 11.44 -12.77
C ILE A 17 27.26 11.29 -14.23
N GLY A 18 26.97 12.40 -14.89
CA GLY A 18 26.52 12.45 -16.27
C GLY A 18 26.40 13.88 -16.79
N ASP A 19 26.05 14.02 -18.06
CA ASP A 19 25.73 15.32 -18.68
C ASP A 19 24.31 15.73 -18.31
N TYR A 20 24.14 16.13 -17.05
CA TYR A 20 22.86 16.51 -16.47
C TYR A 20 22.53 17.99 -16.74
N ILE A 21 21.29 18.25 -17.10
CA ILE A 21 20.65 19.55 -16.94
C ILE A 21 19.84 19.54 -15.65
N HIS A 22 19.90 20.66 -14.94
CA HIS A 22 19.13 20.93 -13.74
C HIS A 22 18.01 21.92 -14.03
N PHE A 23 16.82 21.63 -13.53
CA PHE A 23 15.75 22.61 -13.39
C PHE A 23 15.03 22.37 -12.06
N SER A 24 14.47 23.43 -11.49
CA SER A 24 13.84 23.39 -10.18
C SER A 24 12.43 23.95 -10.19
N ASP A 25 11.69 23.64 -9.12
CA ASP A 25 10.37 24.16 -8.79
C ASP A 25 10.21 24.15 -7.26
N THR A 26 9.07 24.64 -6.76
CA THR A 26 8.75 24.63 -5.33
C THR A 26 7.35 24.09 -5.09
N PHE A 27 7.14 23.40 -3.97
CA PHE A 27 5.84 22.91 -3.53
C PHE A 27 5.51 23.45 -2.14
N LEU A 28 4.28 23.98 -1.96
CA LEU A 28 3.81 24.43 -0.66
C LEU A 28 3.46 23.20 0.19
N SER A 29 4.35 22.85 1.11
CA SER A 29 4.26 21.71 2.02
C SER A 29 3.70 22.16 3.37
N ASN A 30 2.40 21.99 3.57
CA ASN A 30 1.66 22.54 4.71
C ASN A 30 1.92 24.06 4.91
N THR A 31 2.66 24.46 5.95
CA THR A 31 3.02 25.86 6.24
C THR A 31 4.41 26.26 5.74
N ASP A 32 5.11 25.36 5.04
CA ASP A 32 6.50 25.52 4.62
C ASP A 32 6.64 25.30 3.10
N THR A 33 7.82 25.54 2.54
CA THR A 33 8.12 25.36 1.11
C THR A 33 9.13 24.24 0.93
N LEU A 34 8.75 23.21 0.17
CA LEU A 34 9.63 22.14 -0.26
C LEU A 34 10.26 22.52 -1.61
N ASP A 35 11.59 22.54 -1.64
CA ASP A 35 12.34 22.68 -2.88
C ASP A 35 12.26 21.37 -3.68
N LEU A 36 11.99 21.50 -4.99
CA LEU A 36 11.94 20.40 -5.93
C LEU A 36 13.05 20.57 -6.97
N ASP A 37 13.96 19.61 -7.04
CA ASP A 37 15.06 19.59 -8.00
C ASP A 37 14.95 18.44 -8.99
N TYR A 38 15.24 18.71 -10.25
CA TYR A 38 15.18 17.69 -11.31
C TYR A 38 16.50 17.69 -12.07
N TYR A 39 17.17 16.53 -12.05
CA TYR A 39 18.43 16.32 -12.75
C TYR A 39 18.20 15.29 -13.85
N VAL A 40 18.19 15.72 -15.11
CA VAL A 40 17.93 14.83 -16.26
C VAL A 40 19.04 14.91 -17.28
N LEU A 41 19.23 13.87 -18.09
CA LEU A 41 20.23 13.90 -19.15
C LEU A 41 19.89 15.02 -20.14
N SER A 42 20.89 15.73 -20.62
CA SER A 42 20.72 16.98 -21.39
C SER A 42 19.79 16.85 -22.59
N TYR A 43 19.78 15.68 -23.23
CA TYR A 43 18.91 15.37 -24.38
C TYR A 43 17.45 15.05 -24.02
N ASN A 44 17.11 14.96 -22.73
CA ASN A 44 15.77 14.65 -22.21
C ASN A 44 15.08 15.83 -21.50
N GLU A 45 15.66 17.04 -21.53
CA GLU A 45 15.14 18.20 -20.79
C GLU A 45 13.66 18.50 -21.07
N GLU A 46 13.26 18.58 -22.36
CA GLU A 46 11.90 18.96 -22.73
C GLU A 46 10.86 17.90 -22.34
N VAL A 47 11.17 16.62 -22.54
CA VAL A 47 10.28 15.53 -22.16
C VAL A 47 10.13 15.45 -20.63
N ALA A 48 11.23 15.63 -19.89
CA ALA A 48 11.22 15.64 -18.44
C ALA A 48 10.37 16.78 -17.85
N LYS A 49 10.54 18.01 -18.34
CA LYS A 49 9.76 19.18 -17.90
C LYS A 49 8.25 18.99 -18.07
N ASN A 50 7.84 18.25 -19.09
CA ASN A 50 6.43 17.92 -19.30
C ASN A 50 5.97 16.76 -18.43
N HIS A 51 6.76 15.69 -18.34
CA HIS A 51 6.40 14.47 -17.62
C HIS A 51 6.38 14.65 -16.09
N PHE A 52 7.33 15.40 -15.52
CA PHE A 52 7.45 15.59 -14.07
C PHE A 52 6.41 16.55 -13.47
N LYS A 53 5.52 17.14 -14.28
CA LYS A 53 4.37 17.93 -13.78
C LYS A 53 3.46 17.15 -12.82
N GLN A 54 3.49 15.81 -12.89
CA GLN A 54 2.73 14.93 -11.99
C GLN A 54 3.24 14.89 -10.54
N VAL A 55 4.47 15.37 -10.28
CA VAL A 55 5.08 15.33 -8.93
C VAL A 55 4.27 16.14 -7.92
N LYS A 56 3.86 17.37 -8.24
CA LYS A 56 3.10 18.22 -7.31
C LYS A 56 1.71 17.65 -6.96
N PRO A 57 0.89 17.20 -7.92
CA PRO A 57 -0.35 16.49 -7.60
C PRO A 57 -0.14 15.26 -6.73
N MET A 58 0.90 14.48 -6.98
CA MET A 58 1.26 13.32 -6.15
C MET A 58 1.63 13.74 -4.73
N LEU A 59 2.57 14.66 -4.55
CA LEU A 59 3.00 15.15 -3.23
C LEU A 59 1.80 15.69 -2.42
N LYS A 60 0.88 16.40 -3.09
CA LYS A 60 -0.36 16.87 -2.44
C LYS A 60 -1.21 15.72 -1.90
N CYS A 61 -1.35 14.62 -2.64
CA CYS A 61 -2.08 13.44 -2.17
C CYS A 61 -1.32 12.72 -1.05
N PHE A 62 0.00 12.58 -1.16
CA PHE A 62 0.80 11.95 -0.10
C PHE A 62 0.77 12.75 1.20
N GLU A 63 0.96 14.07 1.17
CA GLU A 63 0.88 14.88 2.39
C GLU A 63 -0.53 14.91 3.01
N TYR A 64 -1.58 14.72 2.21
CA TYR A 64 -2.93 14.57 2.71
C TYR A 64 -3.07 13.33 3.62
N TYR A 65 -2.46 12.19 3.24
CA TYR A 65 -2.55 10.93 3.99
C TYR A 65 -1.41 10.71 5.00
N PHE A 66 -0.23 11.28 4.79
CA PHE A 66 1.01 10.95 5.51
C PHE A 66 1.66 12.14 6.21
N ASP A 67 1.03 13.31 6.18
CA ASP A 67 1.61 14.57 6.65
C ASP A 67 2.80 15.08 5.81
N GLN A 68 3.31 16.25 6.19
CA GLN A 68 4.42 16.95 5.56
C GLN A 68 5.60 16.02 5.18
N TYR A 69 6.14 16.26 3.99
CA TYR A 69 7.33 15.57 3.48
C TYR A 69 8.46 15.53 4.52
N PRO A 70 9.06 14.35 4.80
CA PRO A 70 9.90 14.17 5.97
C PRO A 70 11.25 14.89 5.92
N PHE A 71 11.79 15.13 4.72
CA PHE A 71 13.14 15.64 4.49
C PHE A 71 13.18 17.08 3.95
N ILE A 72 12.29 17.94 4.44
CA ILE A 72 12.07 19.29 3.87
C ILE A 72 13.35 20.15 3.75
N ASN A 73 14.30 20.04 4.69
CA ASN A 73 15.56 20.81 4.65
C ASN A 73 16.54 20.34 3.57
N ASP A 74 16.43 19.10 3.11
CA ASP A 74 17.29 18.52 2.06
C ASP A 74 16.61 18.59 0.68
N GLY A 75 15.32 18.94 0.64
CA GLY A 75 14.53 19.02 -0.59
C GLY A 75 14.09 17.66 -1.12
N TYR A 76 13.36 17.70 -2.24
CA TYR A 76 12.98 16.52 -3.02
C TYR A 76 13.67 16.59 -4.38
N ALA A 77 14.29 15.50 -4.83
CA ALA A 77 14.85 15.43 -6.17
C ALA A 77 14.47 14.17 -6.93
N LEU A 78 14.23 14.31 -8.25
CA LEU A 78 14.29 13.20 -9.20
C LEU A 78 15.56 13.30 -10.04
N ILE A 79 16.29 12.20 -10.12
CA ILE A 79 17.53 12.07 -10.87
C ILE A 79 17.35 11.01 -11.93
N GLU A 80 17.52 11.38 -13.20
CA GLU A 80 17.47 10.43 -14.30
C GLU A 80 18.62 9.41 -14.20
N THR A 81 18.29 8.13 -14.25
CA THR A 81 19.23 7.02 -14.11
C THR A 81 19.05 5.97 -15.21
N PRO A 82 20.11 5.19 -15.53
CA PRO A 82 20.01 4.10 -16.51
C PRO A 82 19.27 2.85 -15.98
N TYR A 83 19.03 2.78 -14.67
CA TYR A 83 18.20 1.76 -14.02
C TYR A 83 16.84 2.33 -13.65
N LEU A 84 15.88 1.44 -13.36
CA LEU A 84 14.47 1.76 -13.38
C LEU A 84 14.04 2.78 -12.32
N GLY A 85 14.43 2.56 -11.08
CA GLY A 85 14.05 3.37 -9.92
C GLY A 85 14.80 2.88 -8.69
N MET A 86 14.96 3.78 -7.72
CA MET A 86 15.41 3.48 -6.36
C MET A 86 15.13 4.71 -5.48
N GLU A 87 14.63 4.46 -4.28
CA GLU A 87 14.19 5.43 -3.29
C GLU A 87 15.33 6.12 -2.55
N HIS A 88 16.45 6.44 -3.19
CA HIS A 88 17.54 7.13 -2.51
C HIS A 88 17.03 8.43 -1.87
N GLN A 89 17.09 8.50 -0.54
CA GLN A 89 16.58 9.61 0.28
C GLN A 89 16.90 10.98 -0.34
N SER A 90 15.86 11.78 -0.59
CA SER A 90 15.91 13.11 -1.23
C SER A 90 16.57 13.18 -2.63
N ALA A 91 16.98 12.05 -3.21
CA ALA A 91 17.73 11.95 -4.46
C ALA A 91 17.22 10.77 -5.32
N ILE A 92 15.90 10.69 -5.46
CA ILE A 92 15.19 9.54 -6.02
C ILE A 92 15.64 9.27 -7.46
N ALA A 93 16.06 8.03 -7.70
CA ALA A 93 16.47 7.58 -9.02
C ALA A 93 15.26 7.30 -9.91
N TYR A 94 15.34 7.71 -11.16
CA TYR A 94 14.24 7.62 -12.12
C TYR A 94 14.73 7.16 -13.49
N GLY A 95 14.26 6.01 -13.96
CA GLY A 95 14.59 5.46 -15.28
C GLY A 95 13.41 4.77 -15.96
N ASN A 96 12.21 5.34 -15.80
CA ASN A 96 10.99 4.83 -16.43
C ASN A 96 10.78 5.34 -17.87
N ASN A 97 11.75 6.07 -18.43
CA ASN A 97 11.75 6.62 -19.80
C ASN A 97 10.61 7.59 -20.11
N PHE A 98 10.06 8.29 -19.11
CA PHE A 98 9.00 9.28 -19.30
C PHE A 98 7.71 8.68 -19.88
N LEU A 99 7.36 7.48 -19.40
CA LEU A 99 6.20 6.72 -19.83
C LEU A 99 5.23 6.49 -18.66
N PRO A 100 3.91 6.46 -18.91
CA PRO A 100 2.96 6.01 -17.89
C PRO A 100 3.11 4.51 -17.60
N GLY A 101 2.71 4.08 -16.40
CA GLY A 101 2.80 2.70 -15.95
C GLY A 101 4.25 2.26 -15.69
N TYR A 102 4.49 0.94 -15.69
CA TYR A 102 5.81 0.36 -15.46
C TYR A 102 6.49 0.10 -16.81
N LYS A 103 7.46 0.94 -17.19
CA LYS A 103 8.09 0.96 -18.53
C LYS A 103 7.08 1.01 -19.68
N GLY A 104 6.04 1.84 -19.55
CA GLY A 104 4.96 1.92 -20.54
C GLY A 104 3.86 0.85 -20.38
N ASN A 105 4.05 -0.15 -19.52
CA ASN A 105 3.03 -1.17 -19.28
C ASN A 105 1.95 -0.65 -18.32
N LYS A 106 0.82 -0.22 -18.90
CA LYS A 106 -0.32 0.29 -18.14
C LYS A 106 -1.09 -0.78 -17.34
N SER A 107 -0.82 -2.08 -17.50
CA SER A 107 -1.47 -3.12 -16.68
C SER A 107 -1.04 -3.08 -15.21
N PHE A 108 0.11 -2.46 -14.91
CA PHE A 108 0.54 -2.17 -13.55
C PHE A 108 -0.31 -1.09 -12.88
N ILE A 109 -0.93 -0.24 -13.69
CA ILE A 109 -1.72 0.91 -13.22
C ILE A 109 -3.19 0.84 -13.63
N ASP A 110 -3.69 -0.36 -13.91
CA ASP A 110 -5.09 -0.59 -14.29
C ASP A 110 -5.58 0.28 -15.46
N GLY A 111 -4.67 0.56 -16.42
CA GLY A 111 -4.99 1.39 -17.58
C GLY A 111 -4.97 2.91 -17.34
N LEU A 112 -4.70 3.36 -16.12
CA LEU A 112 -4.64 4.77 -15.74
C LEU A 112 -3.45 5.50 -16.41
N ASP A 113 -3.25 6.77 -16.05
CA ASP A 113 -2.29 7.65 -16.71
C ASP A 113 -1.40 8.40 -15.72
N PHE A 114 -0.56 7.64 -15.02
CA PHE A 114 0.50 8.17 -14.16
C PHE A 114 1.77 7.32 -14.31
N ASP A 115 2.92 7.87 -13.94
CA ASP A 115 4.19 7.14 -13.89
C ASP A 115 4.27 6.31 -12.60
N PHE A 116 4.31 4.99 -12.76
CA PHE A 116 4.34 4.08 -11.62
C PHE A 116 5.60 4.26 -10.77
N ILE A 117 6.74 4.55 -11.38
CA ILE A 117 8.03 4.66 -10.68
C ILE A 117 8.09 5.96 -9.90
N ILE A 118 7.68 7.10 -10.47
CA ILE A 118 7.67 8.36 -9.71
C ILE A 118 6.82 8.20 -8.44
N LEU A 119 5.66 7.56 -8.58
CA LEU A 119 4.74 7.34 -7.47
C LEU A 119 5.31 6.43 -6.39
N HIS A 120 5.83 5.25 -6.79
CA HIS A 120 6.38 4.26 -5.87
C HIS A 120 7.61 4.80 -5.15
N GLU A 121 8.62 5.25 -5.90
CA GLU A 121 9.89 5.68 -5.30
C GLU A 121 9.72 6.93 -4.40
N THR A 122 8.73 7.78 -4.68
CA THR A 122 8.41 8.90 -3.78
C THR A 122 7.66 8.44 -2.53
N GLY A 123 6.84 7.39 -2.60
CA GLY A 123 6.16 6.83 -1.43
C GLY A 123 7.14 6.37 -0.35
N HIS A 124 8.30 5.87 -0.77
CA HIS A 124 9.37 5.44 0.11
C HIS A 124 10.02 6.55 0.96
N GLU A 125 9.85 7.82 0.59
CA GLU A 125 10.33 8.94 1.41
C GLU A 125 9.69 8.90 2.81
N TRP A 126 8.41 8.50 2.91
CA TRP A 126 7.77 8.17 4.18
C TRP A 126 8.05 6.71 4.59
N TRP A 127 7.84 5.77 3.67
CA TRP A 127 7.85 4.31 3.94
C TRP A 127 9.12 3.64 3.46
N GLY A 128 10.20 3.75 4.22
CA GLY A 128 11.48 3.12 3.94
C GLY A 128 12.65 4.01 4.34
N ASN A 129 12.54 5.30 4.01
CA ASN A 129 13.54 6.30 4.34
C ASN A 129 13.27 6.91 5.72
N SER A 130 12.14 7.59 5.90
CA SER A 130 11.77 8.19 7.19
C SER A 130 11.46 7.12 8.24
N ILE A 131 10.67 6.11 7.86
CA ILE A 131 10.40 4.93 8.70
C ILE A 131 11.10 3.76 8.06
N THR A 132 12.21 3.32 8.65
CA THR A 132 13.01 2.23 8.10
C THR A 132 12.95 1.00 9.00
N THR A 133 13.29 -0.18 8.48
CA THR A 133 13.23 -1.43 9.26
C THR A 133 14.60 -1.87 9.70
N ASN A 134 14.69 -2.45 10.89
CA ASN A 134 15.94 -2.96 11.44
C ASN A 134 16.45 -4.20 10.68
N ASP A 135 15.53 -5.02 10.15
CA ASP A 135 15.84 -6.22 9.36
C ASP A 135 15.02 -6.22 8.06
N ILE A 136 15.63 -6.71 6.98
CA ILE A 136 14.95 -6.84 5.68
C ILE A 136 13.90 -7.94 5.67
N ALA A 137 13.88 -8.83 6.67
CA ALA A 137 12.78 -9.77 6.88
C ALA A 137 11.42 -9.06 7.06
N ASP A 138 11.44 -7.80 7.51
CA ASP A 138 10.27 -6.93 7.68
C ASP A 138 10.03 -5.97 6.50
N MET A 139 10.55 -6.26 5.30
CA MET A 139 10.40 -5.38 4.12
C MET A 139 8.95 -5.06 3.73
N TRP A 140 7.97 -5.81 4.23
CA TRP A 140 6.55 -5.46 4.06
C TRP A 140 6.20 -4.08 4.64
N VAL A 141 6.94 -3.56 5.63
CA VAL A 141 6.74 -2.21 6.15
C VAL A 141 7.10 -1.16 5.10
N HIS A 142 8.16 -1.39 4.32
CA HIS A 142 8.56 -0.47 3.24
C HIS A 142 7.64 -0.70 2.05
N GLU A 143 7.69 -1.91 1.50
CA GLU A 143 7.09 -2.22 0.21
C GLU A 143 5.57 -2.30 0.27
N GLY A 144 5.02 -2.78 1.38
CA GLY A 144 3.58 -2.90 1.54
C GLY A 144 2.91 -1.53 1.70
N PHE A 145 3.44 -0.67 2.58
CA PHE A 145 2.90 0.68 2.75
C PHE A 145 3.21 1.59 1.57
N CYS A 146 4.39 1.46 0.96
CA CYS A 146 4.73 2.17 -0.27
C CYS A 146 3.79 1.78 -1.42
N THR A 147 3.58 0.49 -1.67
CA THR A 147 2.60 0.03 -2.69
C THR A 147 1.17 0.48 -2.34
N TYR A 148 0.81 0.53 -1.05
CA TYR A 148 -0.49 1.05 -0.62
C TYR A 148 -0.62 2.57 -0.81
N SER A 149 0.48 3.33 -0.76
CA SER A 149 0.46 4.75 -1.11
C SER A 149 -0.01 4.99 -2.53
N GLU A 150 0.27 4.06 -3.45
CA GLU A 150 -0.21 4.11 -4.83
C GLU A 150 -1.74 4.01 -4.88
N VAL A 151 -2.30 3.08 -4.10
CA VAL A 151 -3.75 2.90 -3.94
C VAL A 151 -4.40 4.19 -3.43
N LEU A 152 -3.79 4.83 -2.43
CA LEU A 152 -4.29 6.08 -1.86
C LEU A 152 -4.16 7.27 -2.82
N TYR A 153 -3.09 7.33 -3.61
CA TYR A 153 -2.97 8.30 -4.70
C TYR A 153 -4.09 8.14 -5.71
N VAL A 154 -4.40 6.91 -6.12
CA VAL A 154 -5.51 6.67 -7.05
C VAL A 154 -6.84 7.14 -6.46
N GLU A 155 -7.09 6.91 -5.16
CA GLU A 155 -8.31 7.42 -4.50
C GLU A 155 -8.37 8.94 -4.48
N CYS A 156 -7.26 9.59 -4.15
CA CYS A 156 -7.17 11.05 -4.07
C CYS A 156 -7.30 11.71 -5.45
N HIS A 157 -6.72 11.10 -6.49
CA HIS A 157 -6.61 11.71 -7.81
C HIS A 157 -7.74 11.30 -8.76
N TYR A 158 -8.14 10.03 -8.75
CA TYR A 158 -9.13 9.47 -9.68
C TYR A 158 -10.47 9.14 -9.01
N GLY A 159 -10.48 8.85 -7.70
CA GLY A 159 -11.70 8.56 -6.95
C GLY A 159 -11.76 7.13 -6.40
N TYR A 160 -12.78 6.87 -5.58
CA TYR A 160 -12.91 5.61 -4.85
C TYR A 160 -13.13 4.39 -5.77
N GLU A 161 -13.93 4.53 -6.83
CA GLU A 161 -14.23 3.42 -7.74
C GLU A 161 -13.00 2.99 -8.55
N GLU A 162 -12.23 3.96 -9.06
CA GLU A 162 -10.96 3.75 -9.73
C GLU A 162 -9.92 3.15 -8.77
N MET A 163 -9.88 3.61 -7.52
CA MET A 163 -9.02 3.02 -6.49
C MET A 163 -9.40 1.56 -6.23
N LEU A 164 -10.68 1.28 -6.09
CA LEU A 164 -11.17 -0.08 -5.82
C LEU A 164 -10.81 -1.02 -6.98
N SER A 165 -10.97 -0.55 -8.24
CA SER A 165 -10.50 -1.30 -9.41
C SER A 165 -8.99 -1.52 -9.38
N TYR A 166 -8.22 -0.46 -9.11
CA TYR A 166 -6.76 -0.48 -9.08
C TYR A 166 -6.20 -1.45 -8.03
N VAL A 167 -6.68 -1.40 -6.79
CA VAL A 167 -6.23 -2.31 -5.72
C VAL A 167 -6.62 -3.75 -6.05
N ASN A 168 -7.80 -3.98 -6.65
CA ASN A 168 -8.21 -5.33 -7.08
C ASN A 168 -7.36 -5.85 -8.26
N ASN A 169 -6.88 -4.99 -9.15
CA ASN A 169 -5.94 -5.36 -10.22
C ASN A 169 -4.57 -5.83 -9.68
N GLN A 170 -4.21 -5.50 -8.43
CA GLN A 170 -3.02 -6.03 -7.77
C GLN A 170 -3.13 -7.54 -7.46
N LYS A 171 -4.35 -8.10 -7.31
CA LYS A 171 -4.57 -9.52 -7.00
C LYS A 171 -3.93 -10.45 -8.03
N ASN A 172 -3.99 -10.07 -9.32
CA ASN A 172 -3.42 -10.84 -10.43
C ASN A 172 -1.89 -10.95 -10.39
N LYS A 173 -1.24 -10.18 -9.52
CA LYS A 173 0.23 -10.12 -9.38
C LYS A 173 0.73 -10.84 -8.11
N VAL A 174 -0.18 -11.26 -7.23
CA VAL A 174 0.15 -12.00 -6.01
C VAL A 174 0.45 -13.46 -6.34
N ARG A 175 1.58 -13.98 -5.83
CA ARG A 175 2.03 -15.35 -6.11
C ARG A 175 1.59 -16.36 -5.04
N ASN A 176 1.52 -15.94 -3.78
CA ASN A 176 1.19 -16.79 -2.62
C ASN A 176 2.03 -18.08 -2.54
N ASN A 177 3.31 -18.03 -2.93
CA ASN A 177 4.16 -19.21 -2.98
C ASN A 177 4.94 -19.48 -1.68
N LYS A 178 5.13 -18.46 -0.84
CA LYS A 178 5.79 -18.53 0.48
C LYS A 178 5.37 -17.33 1.35
N PRO A 179 5.63 -17.35 2.67
CA PRO A 179 5.35 -16.21 3.56
C PRO A 179 6.00 -14.90 3.09
N ILE A 180 5.37 -13.77 3.44
CA ILE A 180 5.95 -12.44 3.17
C ILE A 180 7.20 -12.27 4.02
N ILE A 181 7.11 -12.56 5.31
CA ILE A 181 8.20 -12.39 6.27
C ILE A 181 9.38 -13.30 5.90
N GLY A 182 10.55 -12.69 5.90
CA GLY A 182 11.81 -13.41 5.70
C GLY A 182 12.33 -14.09 6.96
N THR A 183 13.45 -14.78 6.85
CA THR A 183 14.18 -15.25 8.03
C THR A 183 15.02 -14.10 8.60
N PHE A 184 14.73 -13.70 9.83
CA PHE A 184 15.49 -12.67 10.54
C PHE A 184 16.97 -13.04 10.73
N ASN A 185 17.82 -12.01 10.78
CA ASN A 185 19.25 -12.06 11.06
C ASN A 185 20.11 -12.84 10.05
N VAL A 186 19.59 -13.15 8.86
CA VAL A 186 20.31 -13.91 7.81
C VAL A 186 20.23 -13.27 6.42
N ASN A 187 19.99 -11.95 6.35
CA ASN A 187 19.88 -11.21 5.09
C ASN A 187 18.87 -11.85 4.12
N ASN A 188 17.68 -12.17 4.62
CA ASN A 188 16.61 -12.80 3.86
C ASN A 188 15.35 -11.93 3.87
N LYS A 189 14.98 -11.38 2.71
CA LYS A 189 13.82 -10.49 2.58
C LYS A 189 12.45 -11.17 2.47
N GLY A 190 12.38 -12.49 2.45
CA GLY A 190 11.09 -13.19 2.26
C GLY A 190 10.52 -13.10 0.84
N SER A 191 9.20 -12.95 0.71
CA SER A 191 8.47 -13.00 -0.58
C SER A 191 8.30 -11.62 -1.23
N SER A 192 8.39 -11.57 -2.57
CA SER A 192 7.99 -10.38 -3.34
C SER A 192 6.51 -10.04 -3.22
N ASP A 193 5.70 -10.91 -2.60
CA ASP A 193 4.32 -10.58 -2.25
C ASP A 193 4.25 -9.44 -1.21
N MET A 194 5.37 -9.04 -0.59
CA MET A 194 5.47 -7.84 0.26
C MET A 194 4.90 -6.57 -0.38
N TYR A 195 4.94 -6.45 -1.72
CA TYR A 195 4.34 -5.37 -2.48
C TYR A 195 2.81 -5.54 -2.57
N PHE A 196 2.34 -6.38 -3.51
CA PHE A 196 0.92 -6.47 -3.85
C PHE A 196 0.07 -7.12 -2.76
N LYS A 197 0.54 -8.19 -2.11
CA LYS A 197 -0.19 -8.79 -0.97
C LYS A 197 -0.11 -7.89 0.25
N GLY A 198 1.00 -7.18 0.47
CA GLY A 198 1.13 -6.16 1.52
C GLY A 198 0.10 -5.04 1.37
N SER A 199 0.00 -4.46 0.18
CA SER A 199 -1.00 -3.43 -0.15
C SER A 199 -2.44 -3.94 -0.02
N LEU A 200 -2.74 -5.11 -0.59
CA LEU A 200 -4.06 -5.75 -0.45
C LEU A 200 -4.42 -6.08 1.00
N MET A 201 -3.44 -6.49 1.81
CA MET A 201 -3.60 -6.71 3.25
C MET A 201 -3.95 -5.39 3.97
N LEU A 202 -3.23 -4.30 3.68
CA LEU A 202 -3.54 -2.99 4.27
C LEU A 202 -4.93 -2.48 3.85
N HIS A 203 -5.31 -2.66 2.58
CA HIS A 203 -6.67 -2.34 2.13
C HIS A 203 -7.73 -3.20 2.83
N THR A 204 -7.45 -4.48 3.04
CA THR A 204 -8.33 -5.38 3.83
C THR A 204 -8.43 -4.90 5.28
N LEU A 205 -7.33 -4.44 5.87
CA LEU A 205 -7.30 -3.92 7.23
C LEU A 205 -8.11 -2.62 7.37
N ARG A 206 -8.05 -1.70 6.39
CA ARG A 206 -8.93 -0.53 6.32
C ARG A 206 -10.40 -0.94 6.43
N ASN A 207 -10.81 -1.93 5.64
CA ASN A 207 -12.18 -2.46 5.64
C ASN A 207 -12.52 -3.26 6.91
N TYR A 208 -11.54 -3.89 7.56
CA TYR A 208 -11.73 -4.56 8.85
C TYR A 208 -11.87 -3.55 10.02
N ILE A 209 -11.16 -2.43 9.95
CA ILE A 209 -11.35 -1.31 10.88
C ILE A 209 -12.73 -0.68 10.64
N ASN A 210 -13.12 -0.52 9.37
CA ASN A 210 -14.42 0.01 8.93
C ASN A 210 -14.73 1.41 9.48
N ASP A 211 -13.69 2.25 9.54
CA ASP A 211 -13.74 3.66 9.93
C ASP A 211 -12.61 4.39 9.20
N ASP A 212 -12.94 5.03 8.07
CA ASP A 212 -11.96 5.74 7.24
C ASP A 212 -11.35 6.94 7.95
N VAL A 213 -12.12 7.62 8.82
CA VAL A 213 -11.61 8.77 9.58
C VAL A 213 -10.53 8.30 10.55
N LEU A 214 -10.77 7.18 11.24
CA LEU A 214 -9.77 6.56 12.11
C LEU A 214 -8.57 6.03 11.31
N TRP A 215 -8.80 5.35 10.19
CA TRP A 215 -7.77 4.78 9.34
C TRP A 215 -6.79 5.84 8.83
N PHE A 216 -7.29 6.88 8.18
CA PHE A 216 -6.44 7.91 7.60
C PHE A 216 -5.75 8.76 8.66
N ARG A 217 -6.41 9.03 9.78
CA ARG A 217 -5.75 9.71 10.90
C ARG A 217 -4.62 8.86 11.49
N MET A 218 -4.85 7.56 11.66
CA MET A 218 -3.82 6.63 12.14
C MET A 218 -2.60 6.60 11.22
N LEU A 219 -2.79 6.51 9.89
CA LEU A 219 -1.68 6.54 8.92
C LEU A 219 -0.87 7.84 9.04
N LYS A 220 -1.56 8.98 9.10
CA LYS A 220 -0.94 10.30 9.25
C LYS A 220 -0.19 10.46 10.57
N ASP A 221 -0.76 9.98 11.67
CA ASP A 221 -0.10 10.06 12.98
C ASP A 221 1.07 9.08 13.08
N MET A 222 0.98 7.93 12.41
CA MET A 222 2.04 6.92 12.38
C MET A 222 3.31 7.44 11.72
N THR A 223 3.18 8.17 10.61
CA THR A 223 4.33 8.75 9.91
C THR A 223 5.04 9.81 10.73
N ASN A 224 4.30 10.57 11.54
CA ASN A 224 4.88 11.49 12.51
C ASN A 224 5.49 10.78 13.72
N TYR A 225 4.81 9.75 14.24
CA TYR A 225 5.25 9.02 15.43
C TYR A 225 6.58 8.28 15.22
N PHE A 226 6.75 7.65 14.06
CA PHE A 226 7.97 6.92 13.69
C PHE A 226 8.92 7.73 12.79
N LYS A 227 8.72 9.04 12.66
CA LYS A 227 9.56 9.89 11.80
C LYS A 227 11.04 9.75 12.16
N LEU A 228 11.86 9.41 11.17
CA LEU A 228 13.31 9.20 11.28
C LEU A 228 13.70 8.08 12.27
N GLN A 229 12.91 7.01 12.35
CA GLN A 229 13.17 5.88 13.24
C GLN A 229 13.40 4.57 12.48
N VAL A 230 14.21 3.71 13.10
CA VAL A 230 14.38 2.30 12.73
C VAL A 230 13.41 1.48 13.58
N VAL A 231 12.54 0.70 12.95
CA VAL A 231 11.49 -0.09 13.62
C VAL A 231 11.60 -1.58 13.29
N ASP A 232 11.00 -2.42 14.13
CA ASP A 232 10.66 -3.80 13.77
C ASP A 232 9.20 -3.84 13.27
N GLY A 233 8.83 -4.85 12.46
CA GLY A 233 7.45 -5.00 11.98
C GLY A 233 6.41 -5.12 13.12
N LYS A 234 6.83 -5.70 14.26
CA LYS A 234 6.00 -5.77 15.48
C LYS A 234 5.66 -4.40 16.07
N ASP A 235 6.50 -3.39 15.87
CA ASP A 235 6.27 -2.05 16.41
C ASP A 235 5.13 -1.38 15.64
N ILE A 236 5.09 -1.58 14.32
CA ILE A 236 3.98 -1.15 13.45
C ILE A 236 2.67 -1.84 13.85
N ILE A 237 2.70 -3.17 14.02
CA ILE A 237 1.51 -3.94 14.44
C ILE A 237 1.03 -3.47 15.82
N SER A 238 1.94 -3.28 16.77
CA SER A 238 1.61 -2.81 18.12
C SER A 238 1.04 -1.39 18.10
N TYR A 239 1.59 -0.51 17.26
CA TYR A 239 1.06 0.84 17.07
C TYR A 239 -0.38 0.82 16.56
N ILE A 240 -0.65 0.06 15.50
CA ILE A 240 -2.01 -0.08 14.93
C ILE A 240 -2.98 -0.63 15.98
N ASN A 241 -2.57 -1.67 16.73
CA ASN A 241 -3.42 -2.26 17.76
C ASN A 241 -3.76 -1.27 18.87
N ASN A 242 -2.76 -0.55 19.37
CA ASN A 242 -2.94 0.45 20.43
C ASN A 242 -3.78 1.64 19.96
N TYR A 243 -3.53 2.14 18.74
CA TYR A 243 -4.22 3.30 18.18
C TYR A 243 -5.71 3.02 17.95
N THR A 244 -6.05 1.80 17.53
CA THR A 244 -7.43 1.37 17.27
C THR A 244 -8.13 0.74 18.48
N ASN A 245 -7.39 0.47 19.56
CA ASN A 245 -7.84 -0.31 20.72
C ASN A 245 -8.45 -1.67 20.33
N ARG A 246 -7.83 -2.33 19.34
CA ARG A 246 -8.24 -3.63 18.80
C ARG A 246 -7.00 -4.48 18.52
N ASP A 247 -7.11 -5.79 18.73
CA ASP A 247 -5.99 -6.71 18.46
C ASP A 247 -6.11 -7.30 17.05
N PHE A 248 -5.18 -6.92 16.17
CA PHE A 248 -5.04 -7.45 14.81
C PHE A 248 -3.87 -8.43 14.65
N THR A 249 -3.28 -8.92 15.74
CA THR A 249 -2.08 -9.78 15.69
C THR A 249 -2.32 -11.02 14.84
N VAL A 250 -3.42 -11.74 15.05
CA VAL A 250 -3.79 -12.93 14.27
C VAL A 250 -4.10 -12.58 12.80
N PHE A 251 -4.64 -11.38 12.55
CA PHE A 251 -4.81 -10.89 11.17
C PHE A 251 -3.47 -10.73 10.46
N PHE A 252 -2.52 -10.03 11.08
CA PHE A 252 -1.18 -9.87 10.51
C PHE A 252 -0.46 -11.21 10.38
N GLU A 253 -0.57 -12.11 11.35
CA GLU A 253 0.02 -13.44 11.29
C GLU A 253 -0.48 -14.25 10.08
N GLN A 254 -1.78 -14.18 9.78
CA GLN A 254 -2.36 -14.85 8.62
C GLN A 254 -1.80 -14.32 7.30
N TYR A 255 -1.61 -13.02 7.15
CA TYR A 255 -1.17 -12.45 5.86
C TYR A 255 0.36 -12.43 5.71
N LEU A 256 1.10 -12.22 6.80
CA LEU A 256 2.55 -12.03 6.79
C LEU A 256 3.31 -13.36 6.91
N ASN A 257 2.88 -14.25 7.81
CA ASN A 257 3.59 -15.49 8.13
C ASN A 257 3.05 -16.71 7.38
N ASN A 258 1.89 -16.61 6.75
CA ASN A 258 1.28 -17.69 5.98
C ASN A 258 1.14 -17.33 4.51
N LYS A 259 1.46 -18.29 3.63
CA LYS A 259 1.35 -18.10 2.18
C LYS A 259 -0.12 -18.08 1.73
N ASP A 260 -0.94 -18.94 2.31
CA ASP A 260 -2.33 -19.13 1.93
C ASP A 260 -3.19 -17.99 2.51
N LEU A 261 -4.22 -17.58 1.78
CA LEU A 261 -5.16 -16.57 2.23
C LEU A 261 -6.19 -17.20 3.18
N PRO A 262 -6.80 -16.42 4.09
CA PRO A 262 -7.95 -16.91 4.81
C PRO A 262 -9.09 -17.17 3.81
N GLN A 263 -9.64 -18.38 3.82
CA GLN A 263 -10.70 -18.78 2.91
C GLN A 263 -12.06 -18.76 3.60
N LEU A 264 -12.99 -17.94 3.10
CA LEU A 264 -14.37 -17.92 3.54
C LEU A 264 -15.11 -19.09 2.91
N GLN A 265 -15.40 -20.11 3.70
CA GLN A 265 -16.27 -21.21 3.28
C GLN A 265 -17.71 -20.87 3.62
N TYR A 266 -18.63 -21.02 2.65
CA TYR A 266 -20.03 -20.74 2.90
C TYR A 266 -21.00 -21.61 2.10
N LYS A 267 -22.22 -21.76 2.63
CA LYS A 267 -23.36 -22.42 2.01
C LYS A 267 -24.61 -21.56 2.19
N LEU A 268 -25.47 -21.50 1.17
CA LEU A 268 -26.78 -20.87 1.26
C LEU A 268 -27.87 -21.94 1.33
N GLN A 269 -28.60 -21.98 2.44
CA GLN A 269 -29.73 -22.88 2.65
C GLN A 269 -31.04 -22.11 2.54
N LYS A 270 -31.94 -22.59 1.68
CA LYS A 270 -33.28 -21.99 1.52
C LYS A 270 -34.22 -22.53 2.59
N ASN A 271 -34.83 -21.63 3.36
CA ASN A 271 -35.79 -21.95 4.42
C ASN A 271 -37.10 -21.19 4.12
N GLY A 272 -38.01 -21.83 3.37
CA GLY A 272 -39.23 -21.18 2.86
C GLY A 272 -38.92 -20.08 1.85
N LYS A 273 -39.22 -18.82 2.19
CA LYS A 273 -38.88 -17.63 1.39
C LYS A 273 -37.51 -17.03 1.76
N ASN A 274 -36.98 -17.36 2.94
CA ASN A 274 -35.72 -16.81 3.43
C ASN A 274 -34.54 -17.71 3.04
N TYR A 275 -33.34 -17.17 3.19
CA TYR A 275 -32.09 -17.91 3.13
C TYR A 275 -31.31 -17.76 4.42
N THR A 276 -30.73 -18.86 4.87
CA THR A 276 -29.71 -18.89 5.92
C THR A 276 -28.35 -19.08 5.27
N ILE A 277 -27.39 -18.23 5.61
CA ILE A 277 -25.99 -18.44 5.27
C ILE A 277 -25.33 -19.23 6.40
N ILE A 278 -24.65 -20.30 6.03
CA ILE A 278 -23.82 -21.13 6.92
C ILE A 278 -22.37 -20.87 6.50
N TYR A 279 -21.51 -20.41 7.40
CA TYR A 279 -20.19 -19.89 7.03
C TYR A 279 -19.12 -20.12 8.11
N ARG A 280 -17.85 -20.20 7.69
CA ARG A 280 -16.66 -20.25 8.56
C ARG A 280 -15.41 -19.75 7.84
N TRP A 281 -14.37 -19.46 8.61
CA TRP A 281 -13.00 -19.33 8.10
C TRP A 281 -12.32 -20.70 8.02
N GLU A 282 -11.68 -20.96 6.90
CA GLU A 282 -10.57 -21.92 6.78
C GLU A 282 -9.29 -21.10 6.72
N ALA A 283 -8.65 -20.94 7.88
CA ALA A 283 -7.53 -20.04 8.14
C ALA A 283 -6.76 -20.55 9.37
N ILE A 284 -5.71 -19.84 9.79
CA ILE A 284 -5.02 -20.16 11.06
C ILE A 284 -5.97 -20.13 12.25
N ASP A 285 -5.56 -20.80 13.33
CA ASP A 285 -6.33 -20.87 14.57
C ASP A 285 -6.65 -19.48 15.10
N GLU A 286 -7.85 -19.35 15.65
CA GLU A 286 -8.40 -18.12 16.23
C GLU A 286 -8.60 -16.95 15.24
N PHE A 287 -8.40 -17.16 13.93
CA PHE A 287 -8.61 -16.13 12.93
C PHE A 287 -10.06 -15.62 12.95
N LYS A 288 -10.19 -14.32 13.22
CA LYS A 288 -11.44 -13.60 13.28
C LYS A 288 -11.30 -12.35 12.44
N MET A 289 -12.09 -12.27 11.38
CA MET A 289 -12.24 -11.07 10.57
C MET A 289 -13.68 -11.05 10.06
N PRO A 290 -14.45 -9.99 10.30
CA PRO A 290 -15.75 -9.81 9.71
C PRO A 290 -15.61 -9.51 8.22
N VAL A 291 -16.61 -9.91 7.46
CA VAL A 291 -16.66 -9.71 6.01
C VAL A 291 -18.05 -9.23 5.63
N LEU A 292 -18.12 -8.36 4.62
CA LEU A 292 -19.38 -7.91 4.07
C LEU A 292 -19.89 -8.93 3.04
N ILE A 293 -21.18 -9.24 3.13
CA ILE A 293 -21.94 -9.91 2.09
C ILE A 293 -22.97 -8.93 1.53
N ASN A 294 -23.23 -8.99 0.23
CA ASN A 294 -24.28 -8.20 -0.40
C ASN A 294 -25.42 -9.12 -0.83
N ILE A 295 -26.65 -8.81 -0.42
CA ILE A 295 -27.85 -9.55 -0.82
C ILE A 295 -28.62 -8.88 -1.99
N GLY A 296 -27.95 -7.98 -2.72
CA GLY A 296 -28.44 -7.27 -3.89
C GLY A 296 -28.85 -5.81 -3.65
N TYR A 297 -29.28 -5.48 -2.43
CA TYR A 297 -29.70 -4.12 -2.05
C TYR A 297 -29.16 -3.67 -0.69
N LEU A 298 -28.48 -4.56 0.03
CA LEU A 298 -27.98 -4.31 1.36
C LEU A 298 -26.67 -5.08 1.56
N ASP A 299 -25.68 -4.39 2.12
CA ASP A 299 -24.49 -5.01 2.68
C ASP A 299 -24.75 -5.42 4.14
N ILE A 300 -24.39 -6.65 4.47
CA ILE A 300 -24.54 -7.24 5.80
C ILE A 300 -23.15 -7.68 6.26
N LEU A 301 -22.75 -7.24 7.46
CA LEU A 301 -21.51 -7.67 8.08
C LEU A 301 -21.72 -9.00 8.79
N ILE A 302 -20.98 -10.03 8.39
CA ILE A 302 -20.94 -11.33 9.06
C ILE A 302 -19.63 -11.48 9.85
N TYR A 303 -19.64 -12.33 10.89
CA TYR A 303 -18.50 -12.51 11.80
C TYR A 303 -18.04 -13.97 11.85
N PRO A 304 -17.39 -14.50 10.79
CA PRO A 304 -16.90 -15.87 10.77
C PRO A 304 -15.81 -16.11 11.83
N SER A 305 -15.66 -17.38 12.18
CA SER A 305 -14.55 -17.94 12.97
C SER A 305 -14.14 -19.28 12.33
N ASN A 306 -13.17 -19.99 12.89
CA ASN A 306 -12.84 -21.34 12.43
C ASN A 306 -14.01 -22.35 12.60
N GLU A 307 -14.96 -22.06 13.49
CA GLU A 307 -16.20 -22.83 13.66
C GLU A 307 -17.33 -22.38 12.71
N TRP A 308 -18.16 -23.35 12.30
CA TRP A 308 -19.36 -23.08 11.50
C TRP A 308 -20.37 -22.24 12.28
N LYS A 309 -20.84 -21.17 11.63
CA LYS A 309 -21.91 -20.28 12.11
C LYS A 309 -23.04 -20.21 11.11
N GLU A 310 -24.21 -19.84 11.59
CA GLU A 310 -25.42 -19.66 10.77
C GLU A 310 -26.02 -18.26 11.01
N LEU A 311 -26.56 -17.66 9.96
CA LEU A 311 -27.29 -16.39 10.02
C LEU A 311 -28.46 -16.39 9.03
N ASP A 312 -29.68 -16.10 9.48
CA ASP A 312 -30.80 -15.80 8.59
C ASP A 312 -30.56 -14.42 7.96
N ILE A 313 -30.43 -14.40 6.63
CA ILE A 313 -30.18 -13.19 5.83
C ILE A 313 -31.42 -12.79 5.02
N GLY A 314 -32.58 -13.34 5.38
CA GLY A 314 -33.88 -12.96 4.85
C GLY A 314 -34.13 -13.43 3.42
N SER A 315 -35.16 -12.86 2.82
CA SER A 315 -35.56 -13.15 1.44
C SER A 315 -34.87 -12.19 0.47
N PHE A 316 -34.21 -12.73 -0.55
CA PHE A 316 -33.59 -11.96 -1.64
C PHE A 316 -33.45 -12.82 -2.91
N ASP A 317 -33.10 -12.18 -4.03
CA ASP A 317 -32.74 -12.91 -5.25
C ASP A 317 -31.35 -13.52 -5.10
N LYS A 318 -31.27 -14.86 -5.03
CA LYS A 318 -30.01 -15.60 -4.88
C LYS A 318 -28.94 -15.24 -5.91
N ASN A 319 -29.34 -14.82 -7.11
CA ASN A 319 -28.40 -14.43 -8.18
C ASN A 319 -27.73 -13.08 -7.92
N LYS A 320 -28.24 -12.29 -6.97
CA LYS A 320 -27.66 -11.02 -6.52
C LYS A 320 -26.73 -11.17 -5.33
N PHE A 321 -26.66 -12.35 -4.71
CA PHE A 321 -25.76 -12.62 -3.59
C PHE A 321 -24.30 -12.50 -4.02
N LYS A 322 -23.52 -11.76 -3.25
CA LYS A 322 -22.07 -11.66 -3.41
C LYS A 322 -21.38 -11.64 -2.06
N ILE A 323 -20.20 -12.23 -1.97
CA ILE A 323 -19.23 -11.87 -0.94
C ILE A 323 -18.54 -10.60 -1.45
N ARG A 324 -18.31 -9.61 -0.58
CA ARG A 324 -17.57 -8.38 -0.93
C ARG A 324 -16.06 -8.62 -0.95
N ASP A 325 -15.62 -9.63 -1.68
CA ASP A 325 -14.19 -9.93 -1.86
C ASP A 325 -13.46 -8.84 -2.66
N ASP A 326 -14.16 -7.88 -3.24
CA ASP A 326 -13.60 -6.61 -3.74
C ASP A 326 -12.99 -5.74 -2.64
N LEU A 327 -13.52 -5.80 -1.41
CA LEU A 327 -13.03 -5.04 -0.25
C LEU A 327 -12.05 -5.84 0.63
N PHE A 328 -12.13 -7.17 0.59
CA PHE A 328 -11.34 -8.06 1.44
C PHE A 328 -10.51 -9.01 0.58
N PHE A 329 -9.18 -9.03 0.78
CA PHE A 329 -8.29 -9.93 0.06
C PHE A 329 -8.32 -11.34 0.66
N ILE A 330 -9.34 -12.11 0.29
CA ILE A 330 -9.65 -13.43 0.83
C ILE A 330 -9.91 -14.42 -0.31
N ASP A 331 -9.79 -15.70 -0.01
CA ASP A 331 -10.34 -16.74 -0.88
C ASP A 331 -11.82 -16.98 -0.53
N VAL A 332 -12.64 -17.32 -1.52
CA VAL A 332 -14.07 -17.61 -1.31
C VAL A 332 -14.38 -18.99 -1.86
N LYS A 333 -14.92 -19.87 -1.01
CA LYS A 333 -15.33 -21.22 -1.39
C LYS A 333 -16.79 -21.46 -1.04
N LYS A 334 -17.63 -21.54 -2.07
CA LYS A 334 -19.00 -22.00 -1.92
C LYS A 334 -19.02 -23.53 -1.81
N MET A 335 -19.64 -24.04 -0.74
CA MET A 335 -19.74 -25.46 -0.41
C MET A 335 -21.02 -26.12 -0.93
#